data_AF-A0A921L9T9-F1
#
_entry.id   AF-A0A921L9T9-F1
#
_cell.length_a   1.000
_cell.length_b   1.000
_cell.length_c   1.000
_cell.angle_alpha   90.00
_cell.angle_beta   90.00
_cell.angle_gamma   90.00
#
_symmetry.space_group_name_H-M   'P 1'
#
loop_
_entity.id
_entity.type
_entity.pdbx_description
1 polymer ?
#
loop_
_entity_poly.entity_id
_entity_poly.type
_entity_poly.pdbx_seq_one_letter_code
_entity_poly.pdbx_strand_id
1 'polypeptide(L)'
;MSNFSKYEIFEAAVKATKDKTLTLKDVETQLKKLGFSASDKEFSKTTKLAVVDRFKLEKAKKQSDKQVIASLEREVQTLRQQLNQQDKLAELLSQIDAKIDQLPEKISDLIGQNSESKVHSNTSIESQSDDQLTSVNSLIDNSDQLSVAADNPDDGSEQNFDFYNNDDQ
;
A
#
# COMPACT_ATOMS: atom_id res chain seq x y z
N MET A 1 23.17 -50.59 -21.37
CA MET A 1 22.59 -49.34 -20.81
C MET A 1 21.08 -49.43 -20.95
N SER A 2 20.30 -49.02 -19.95
CA SER A 2 18.84 -49.00 -20.08
C SER A 2 18.42 -47.81 -20.95
N ASN A 3 17.67 -48.12 -22.01
CA ASN A 3 17.07 -47.13 -22.90
C ASN A 3 15.61 -46.92 -22.51
N PHE A 4 15.12 -45.70 -22.66
CA PHE A 4 13.76 -45.29 -22.30
C PHE A 4 13.04 -44.75 -23.53
N SER A 5 11.78 -45.12 -23.68
CA SER A 5 10.86 -44.53 -24.63
C SER A 5 10.36 -43.16 -24.18
N LYS A 6 9.77 -42.38 -25.10
CA LYS A 6 9.10 -41.10 -24.78
C LYS A 6 8.01 -41.28 -23.72
N TYR A 7 7.30 -42.42 -23.74
CA TYR A 7 6.25 -42.74 -22.78
C TYR A 7 6.80 -42.94 -21.36
N GLU A 8 7.92 -43.63 -21.22
CA GLU A 8 8.55 -43.82 -19.90
C GLU A 8 9.15 -42.53 -19.33
N ILE A 9 9.60 -41.63 -20.20
CA ILE A 9 10.00 -40.27 -19.80
C ILE A 9 8.76 -39.47 -19.37
N PHE A 10 7.66 -39.58 -20.12
CA PHE A 10 6.39 -38.94 -19.80
C PHE A 10 5.85 -39.37 -18.43
N GLU A 11 5.75 -40.68 -18.17
CA GLU A 11 5.30 -41.20 -16.88
C GLU A 11 6.19 -40.73 -15.73
N ALA A 12 7.51 -40.72 -15.94
CA ALA A 12 8.45 -40.20 -14.95
C ALA A 12 8.27 -38.71 -14.70
N ALA A 13 8.02 -37.91 -15.75
CA ALA A 13 7.77 -36.48 -15.63
C ALA A 13 6.46 -36.21 -14.87
N VAL A 14 5.37 -36.89 -15.21
CA VAL A 14 4.07 -36.79 -14.50
C VAL A 14 4.25 -37.16 -13.03
N LYS A 15 4.94 -38.27 -12.73
CA LYS A 15 5.17 -38.72 -11.36
C LYS A 15 6.04 -37.74 -10.56
N ALA A 16 7.13 -37.26 -11.16
CA ALA A 16 8.07 -36.37 -10.48
C ALA A 16 7.50 -34.98 -10.22
N THR A 17 6.70 -34.46 -11.15
CA THR A 17 6.08 -33.14 -11.03
C THR A 17 4.72 -33.18 -10.34
N LYS A 18 4.09 -34.35 -10.23
CA LYS A 18 2.67 -34.50 -9.83
C LYS A 18 1.73 -33.67 -10.72
N ASP A 19 2.12 -33.37 -11.95
CA ASP A 19 1.34 -32.59 -12.91
C ASP A 19 0.64 -33.51 -13.91
N LYS A 20 -0.67 -33.66 -13.74
CA LYS A 20 -1.53 -34.49 -14.62
C LYS A 20 -1.89 -33.80 -15.93
N THR A 21 -1.54 -32.52 -16.10
CA THR A 21 -1.83 -31.75 -17.31
C THR A 21 -0.73 -31.88 -18.36
N LEU A 22 0.43 -32.44 -17.99
CA LEU A 22 1.49 -32.75 -18.94
C LEU A 22 0.97 -33.68 -20.03
N THR A 23 1.45 -33.43 -21.24
CA THR A 23 1.15 -34.23 -22.43
C THR A 23 2.43 -34.84 -23.00
N LEU A 24 2.28 -35.87 -23.83
CA LEU A 24 3.41 -36.46 -24.56
C LEU A 24 4.09 -35.42 -25.47
N LYS A 25 3.33 -34.47 -26.04
CA LYS A 25 3.84 -33.38 -26.86
C LYS A 25 4.78 -32.45 -26.09
N ASP A 26 4.55 -32.27 -24.80
CA ASP A 26 5.45 -31.48 -23.95
C ASP A 26 6.80 -32.18 -23.81
N VAL A 27 6.80 -33.51 -23.63
CA VAL A 27 8.02 -34.32 -23.55
C VAL A 27 8.79 -34.23 -24.86
N GLU A 28 8.11 -34.34 -26.00
CA GLU A 28 8.72 -34.17 -27.32
C GLU A 28 9.35 -32.78 -27.50
N THR A 29 8.67 -31.75 -27.00
CA THR A 29 9.18 -30.38 -27.03
C THR A 29 10.45 -30.26 -26.20
N GLN A 30 10.51 -30.84 -25.00
CA GLN A 30 11.72 -30.82 -24.18
C GLN A 30 12.86 -31.63 -24.81
N LEU A 31 12.58 -32.80 -25.39
CA LEU A 31 13.56 -33.59 -26.12
C LEU A 31 14.13 -32.81 -27.32
N LYS A 32 13.29 -32.12 -28.09
CA LYS A 32 13.73 -31.25 -29.19
C LYS A 32 14.61 -30.10 -28.69
N LYS A 33 14.27 -29.46 -27.57
CA LYS A 33 15.09 -28.41 -26.94
C LYS A 33 16.46 -28.93 -26.45
N LEU A 34 16.57 -30.23 -26.18
CA LEU A 34 17.83 -30.90 -25.83
C LEU A 34 18.61 -31.41 -27.06
N GLY A 35 18.12 -31.14 -28.27
CA GLY A 35 18.79 -31.48 -29.53
C GLY A 35 18.44 -32.86 -30.10
N PHE A 36 17.45 -33.56 -29.54
CA PHE A 36 17.01 -34.86 -30.05
C PHE A 36 16.04 -34.72 -31.22
N SER A 37 16.09 -35.69 -32.15
CA SER A 37 15.19 -35.75 -33.29
C SER A 37 13.84 -36.33 -32.90
N ALA A 38 12.78 -35.95 -33.63
CA ALA A 38 11.46 -36.55 -33.47
C ALA A 38 11.45 -38.06 -33.81
N SER A 39 12.38 -38.51 -34.66
CA SER A 39 12.55 -39.90 -35.08
C SER A 39 13.21 -40.79 -34.02
N ASP A 40 13.80 -40.21 -32.99
CA ASP A 40 14.49 -40.96 -31.94
C ASP A 40 13.46 -41.74 -31.12
N LYS A 41 13.67 -43.07 -31.04
CA LYS A 41 12.75 -43.99 -30.35
C LYS A 41 13.18 -44.30 -28.93
N GLU A 42 14.47 -44.13 -28.64
CA GLU A 42 15.11 -44.56 -27.41
C GLU A 42 16.06 -43.49 -26.89
N PHE A 43 16.00 -43.26 -25.58
CA PHE A 43 16.74 -42.21 -24.90
C PHE A 43 17.52 -42.78 -23.72
N SER A 44 18.69 -42.21 -23.46
CA SER A 44 19.51 -42.61 -22.32
C SER A 44 18.86 -42.25 -20.98
N LYS A 45 19.34 -42.88 -19.90
CA LYS A 45 18.99 -42.48 -18.52
C LYS A 45 19.26 -40.99 -18.25
N THR A 46 20.37 -40.46 -18.75
CA THR A 46 20.73 -39.05 -18.58
C THR A 46 19.73 -38.13 -19.28
N THR A 47 19.30 -38.48 -20.49
CA THR A 47 18.26 -37.74 -21.22
C THR A 47 16.95 -37.74 -20.45
N LYS A 48 16.52 -38.89 -19.93
CA LYS A 48 15.32 -39.00 -19.09
C LYS A 48 15.38 -38.06 -17.88
N LEU A 49 16.51 -38.06 -17.16
CA LEU A 49 16.70 -37.19 -16.00
C LEU A 49 16.64 -35.71 -16.39
N ALA A 50 17.34 -35.31 -17.45
CA ALA A 50 17.37 -33.93 -17.92
C ALA A 50 15.97 -33.40 -18.30
N VAL A 51 15.16 -34.22 -18.99
CA VAL A 51 13.77 -33.85 -19.33
C VAL A 51 12.92 -33.70 -18.07
N VAL A 52 13.01 -34.65 -17.13
CA VAL A 52 12.26 -34.61 -15.87
C VAL A 52 12.64 -33.38 -15.04
N ASP A 53 13.92 -33.06 -14.94
CA ASP A 53 14.38 -31.91 -14.14
C ASP A 53 13.97 -30.58 -14.76
N ARG A 54 13.92 -30.48 -16.10
CA ARG A 54 13.32 -29.31 -16.76
C ARG A 54 11.86 -29.11 -16.40
N PHE A 55 11.06 -30.18 -16.37
CA PHE A 55 9.65 -30.04 -15.97
C PHE A 55 9.48 -29.65 -14.50
N LYS A 56 10.33 -30.16 -13.59
CA LYS A 56 10.33 -29.71 -12.19
C LYS A 56 10.64 -28.22 -12.09
N LEU A 57 11.63 -27.75 -12.82
CA LEU A 57 12.02 -26.35 -12.85
C LEU A 57 10.90 -25.46 -13.40
N GLU A 58 10.29 -25.84 -14.53
CA GLU A 58 9.16 -25.10 -15.11
C GLU A 58 7.97 -25.03 -14.14
N LYS A 59 7.67 -26.12 -13.41
CA LYS A 59 6.62 -26.11 -12.38
C LYS A 59 6.98 -25.17 -11.23
N ALA A 60 8.20 -25.24 -10.71
CA ALA A 60 8.66 -24.38 -9.62
C ALA A 60 8.58 -22.89 -10.02
N LYS A 61 8.98 -22.56 -11.25
CA LYS A 61 8.85 -21.22 -11.81
C LYS A 61 7.39 -20.75 -11.86
N LYS A 62 6.48 -21.56 -12.42
CA LYS A 62 5.04 -21.23 -12.46
C LYS A 62 4.45 -21.00 -11.07
N GLN A 63 4.88 -21.78 -10.07
CA GLN A 63 4.42 -21.60 -8.69
C GLN A 63 4.95 -20.28 -8.08
N SER A 64 6.22 -19.95 -8.33
CA SER A 64 6.81 -18.69 -7.91
C SER A 64 6.13 -17.50 -8.58
N ASP A 65 5.93 -17.54 -9.90
CA ASP A 65 5.23 -16.50 -10.66
C ASP A 65 3.81 -16.28 -10.10
N LYS A 66 3.09 -17.36 -9.75
CA LYS A 66 1.77 -17.26 -9.13
C LYS A 66 1.80 -16.55 -7.77
N GLN A 67 2.82 -16.80 -6.95
CA GLN A 67 2.98 -16.11 -5.65
C GLN A 67 3.27 -14.62 -5.86
N VAL A 68 4.13 -14.29 -6.82
CA VAL A 68 4.44 -12.89 -7.17
C VAL A 68 3.18 -12.17 -7.65
N ILE A 69 2.42 -12.76 -8.56
CA ILE A 69 1.15 -12.18 -9.05
C ILE A 69 0.18 -11.94 -7.90
N ALA A 70 -0.03 -12.93 -7.02
CA ALA A 70 -0.92 -12.77 -5.87
C ALA A 70 -0.45 -11.68 -4.89
N SER A 71 0.87 -11.48 -4.75
CA SER A 71 1.42 -10.39 -3.95
C SER A 71 1.14 -9.03 -4.59
N LEU A 72 1.37 -8.90 -5.90
CA LEU A 72 1.09 -7.67 -6.66
C LEU A 72 -0.40 -7.32 -6.64
N GLU A 73 -1.28 -8.32 -6.75
CA GLU A 73 -2.74 -8.11 -6.65
C GLU A 73 -3.14 -7.52 -5.29
N ARG A 74 -2.55 -8.02 -4.20
CA ARG A 74 -2.75 -7.46 -2.85
C ARG A 74 -2.24 -6.03 -2.75
N GLU A 75 -1.04 -5.75 -3.27
CA GLU A 75 -0.47 -4.40 -3.28
C GLU A 75 -1.35 -3.41 -4.05
N VAL A 76 -1.84 -3.79 -5.22
CA VAL A 76 -2.78 -2.98 -6.01
C VAL A 76 -4.08 -2.71 -5.24
N GLN A 77 -4.62 -3.70 -4.53
CA GLN A 77 -5.81 -3.49 -3.70
C GLN A 77 -5.54 -2.51 -2.55
N THR A 78 -4.40 -2.64 -1.87
CA THR A 78 -3.99 -1.72 -0.80
C THR A 78 -3.84 -0.29 -1.33
N LEU A 79 -3.15 -0.11 -2.46
CA LEU A 79 -2.97 1.20 -3.09
C LEU A 79 -4.31 1.84 -3.46
N ARG A 80 -5.28 1.06 -3.96
CA ARG A 80 -6.64 1.55 -4.24
C ARG A 80 -7.38 2.00 -2.98
N GLN A 81 -7.21 1.29 -1.87
CA GLN A 81 -7.81 1.69 -0.59
C GLN A 81 -7.20 3.00 -0.08
N GLN A 82 -5.87 3.14 -0.16
CA GLN A 82 -5.16 4.36 0.22
C GLN A 82 -5.60 5.56 -0.63
N LEU A 83 -5.75 5.39 -1.95
CA LEU A 83 -6.24 6.44 -2.84
C LEU A 83 -7.66 6.91 -2.44
N ASN A 84 -8.56 5.97 -2.17
CA ASN A 84 -9.93 6.30 -1.72
C ASN A 84 -9.93 7.06 -0.38
N GLN A 85 -9.02 6.71 0.54
CA GLN A 85 -8.85 7.48 1.78
C GLN A 85 -8.36 8.90 1.51
N GLN A 86 -7.42 9.09 0.57
CA GLN A 86 -6.96 10.42 0.16
C GLN A 86 -8.07 11.26 -0.46
N ASP A 87 -8.91 10.67 -1.32
CA ASP A 87 -10.05 11.39 -1.91
C ASP A 87 -11.03 11.90 -0.84
N LYS A 88 -11.32 11.08 0.17
CA LYS A 88 -12.16 11.48 1.31
C LYS A 88 -11.53 12.61 2.13
N LEU A 89 -10.22 12.55 2.35
CA LEU A 89 -9.49 13.62 3.05
C LEU A 89 -9.53 14.92 2.24
N ALA A 90 -9.35 14.86 0.92
CA ALA A 90 -9.46 16.02 0.05
C ALA A 90 -10.87 16.65 0.09
N GLU A 91 -11.92 15.83 0.09
CA GLU A 91 -13.30 16.29 0.24
C GLU A 91 -13.52 16.99 1.59
N LEU A 92 -13.04 16.40 2.69
CA LEU A 92 -13.11 17.00 4.02
C LEU A 92 -12.40 18.36 4.09
N LEU A 93 -11.20 18.47 3.50
CA LEU A 93 -10.46 19.73 3.44
C LEU A 93 -11.24 20.79 2.66
N SER A 94 -11.82 20.43 1.51
CA SER A 94 -12.65 21.36 0.74
C SER A 94 -13.87 21.85 1.52
N GLN A 95 -14.51 20.99 2.33
CA GLN A 95 -15.60 21.40 3.20
C GLN A 95 -15.16 22.35 4.32
N ILE A 96 -13.95 22.15 4.86
CA ILE A 96 -13.37 23.03 5.88
C ILE A 96 -13.07 24.41 5.27
N ASP A 97 -12.42 24.45 4.11
CA ASP A 97 -12.10 25.70 3.40
C ASP A 97 -13.38 26.50 3.11
N ALA A 98 -14.42 25.85 2.61
CA ALA A 98 -15.72 26.50 2.37
C ALA A 98 -16.36 27.07 3.65
N LYS A 99 -16.15 26.44 4.81
CA LYS A 99 -16.61 26.98 6.10
C LYS A 99 -15.75 28.14 6.59
N ILE A 100 -14.46 28.11 6.33
CA ILE A 100 -13.53 29.22 6.62
C ILE A 100 -13.91 30.45 5.79
N ASP A 101 -14.25 30.27 4.52
CA ASP A 101 -14.68 31.37 3.64
C ASP A 101 -15.99 32.03 4.11
N GLN A 102 -16.86 31.29 4.82
CA GLN A 102 -18.12 31.80 5.38
C GLN A 102 -17.97 32.47 6.76
N LEU A 103 -16.84 32.30 7.45
CA LEU A 103 -16.62 32.87 8.78
C LEU A 103 -16.66 34.41 8.81
N PRO A 104 -16.00 35.13 7.87
CA PRO A 104 -16.03 36.58 7.85
C PRO A 104 -17.44 37.17 7.79
N GLU A 105 -18.29 36.63 6.91
CA GLU A 105 -19.69 37.08 6.76
C GLU A 105 -20.47 36.88 8.06
N LYS A 106 -20.36 35.70 8.68
CA LYS A 106 -21.00 35.42 9.98
C LYS A 106 -20.51 36.33 11.11
N ILE A 107 -19.21 36.67 11.12
CA ILE A 107 -18.64 37.61 12.09
C ILE A 107 -19.24 39.00 11.86
N SER A 108 -19.33 39.45 10.60
CA SER A 108 -19.94 40.73 10.25
C SER A 108 -21.42 40.79 10.67
N ASP A 109 -22.20 39.73 10.40
CA ASP A 109 -23.59 39.63 10.80
C ASP A 109 -23.75 39.74 12.33
N LEU A 110 -22.89 39.06 13.10
CA LEU A 110 -22.93 39.08 14.56
C LEU A 110 -22.63 40.49 15.12
N ILE A 111 -21.62 41.17 14.56
CA ILE A 111 -21.26 42.55 14.93
C ILE A 111 -22.41 43.51 14.59
N GLY A 112 -23.04 43.34 13.43
CA GLY A 112 -24.20 44.13 13.01
C GLY A 112 -25.40 43.96 13.96
N GLN A 113 -25.75 42.73 14.31
CA GLN A 113 -26.85 42.43 15.24
C GLN A 113 -26.60 42.97 16.66
N ASN A 114 -25.36 42.93 17.14
CA ASN A 114 -25.02 43.49 18.45
C ASN A 114 -25.14 45.03 18.47
N SER A 115 -24.95 45.67 17.32
CA SER A 115 -25.08 47.11 17.14
C SER A 115 -26.57 47.52 17.12
N GLU A 116 -27.45 46.73 16.50
CA GLU A 116 -28.90 46.96 16.50
C GLU A 116 -29.55 46.66 17.87
N SER A 117 -29.09 45.64 18.59
CA SER A 117 -29.60 45.30 19.93
C SER A 117 -29.29 46.39 20.97
N LYS A 118 -28.17 47.12 20.80
CA LYS A 118 -27.80 48.25 21.67
C LYS A 118 -28.68 49.50 21.44
N VAL A 119 -29.35 49.62 20.30
CA VAL A 119 -30.26 50.74 19.98
C VAL A 119 -31.63 50.58 20.65
N HIS A 120 -32.04 49.36 21.00
CA HIS A 120 -33.33 49.09 21.65
C HIS A 120 -33.30 49.08 23.19
N SER A 121 -32.12 49.23 23.79
CA SER A 121 -31.94 49.29 25.24
C SER A 121 -31.51 50.67 25.69
N ASN A 122 -32.31 51.71 25.38
CA ASN A 122 -32.19 53.01 26.03
C ASN A 122 -33.56 53.66 26.17
N THR A 123 -34.16 53.51 27.34
CA THR A 123 -34.98 54.58 27.91
C THR A 123 -34.44 54.89 29.30
N SER A 124 -33.97 56.13 29.45
CA SER A 124 -33.80 56.88 30.71
C SER A 124 -32.65 56.51 31.66
N ILE A 125 -31.56 57.28 31.64
CA ILE A 125 -31.30 58.49 32.47
C ILE A 125 -29.83 58.92 32.35
N GLU A 126 -29.61 60.23 32.40
CA GLU A 126 -28.36 60.99 32.33
C GLU A 126 -27.22 60.49 33.24
N SER A 127 -25.96 60.55 32.75
CA SER A 127 -24.87 61.39 33.29
C SER A 127 -23.47 60.81 32.98
N GLN A 128 -22.59 61.69 32.46
CA GLN A 128 -21.13 61.77 32.61
C GLN A 128 -20.31 60.45 32.48
N SER A 129 -19.29 60.32 31.63
CA SER A 129 -18.00 61.04 31.64
C SER A 129 -17.12 60.42 30.53
N ASP A 130 -16.03 61.13 30.21
CA ASP A 130 -14.91 60.73 29.35
C ASP A 130 -14.31 59.32 29.60
N ASP A 131 -13.48 58.91 28.62
CA ASP A 131 -12.51 57.82 28.59
C ASP A 131 -12.99 56.42 28.18
N GLN A 132 -12.74 56.06 26.91
CA GLN A 132 -11.89 54.93 26.50
C GLN A 132 -11.92 54.70 24.98
N LEU A 133 -11.05 55.38 24.25
CA LEU A 133 -10.68 55.05 22.85
C LEU A 133 -9.26 54.45 22.75
N THR A 134 -8.78 53.77 23.79
CA THR A 134 -7.42 53.21 23.81
C THR A 134 -7.39 51.85 24.50
N SER A 135 -7.86 50.78 23.84
CA SER A 135 -7.62 49.41 24.33
C SER A 135 -7.64 48.32 23.24
N VAL A 136 -7.51 48.65 21.95
CA VAL A 136 -7.45 47.61 20.90
C VAL A 136 -6.00 47.29 20.45
N ASN A 137 -5.01 48.11 20.83
CA ASN A 137 -3.60 47.87 20.46
C ASN A 137 -2.78 47.03 21.46
N SER A 138 -3.38 46.48 22.52
CA SER A 138 -2.66 45.67 23.53
C SER A 138 -2.75 44.15 23.35
N LEU A 139 -3.29 43.65 22.23
CA LEU A 139 -3.38 42.20 21.97
C LEU A 139 -2.27 41.64 21.06
N ILE A 140 -1.34 42.49 20.61
CA ILE A 140 -0.21 42.06 19.76
C ILE A 140 1.08 42.58 20.39
N ASP A 141 1.46 42.02 21.53
CA ASP A 141 2.87 42.01 21.93
C ASP A 141 3.15 40.77 22.77
N ASN A 142 3.77 39.77 22.14
CA ASN A 142 4.64 38.79 22.75
C ASN A 142 5.34 38.04 21.60
N SER A 143 6.28 38.74 20.98
CA SER A 143 7.44 38.10 20.38
C SER A 143 8.37 37.63 21.50
N ASP A 144 8.78 36.38 21.39
CA ASP A 144 10.01 35.79 21.90
C ASP A 144 10.21 35.64 23.41
N GLN A 145 10.02 34.40 23.91
CA GLN A 145 11.09 33.61 24.55
C GLN A 145 10.53 32.30 25.13
N LEU A 146 10.90 31.16 24.52
CA LEU A 146 11.17 29.91 25.24
C LEU A 146 12.06 29.00 24.39
N SER A 147 13.37 29.18 24.61
CA SER A 147 14.46 28.20 24.56
C SER A 147 14.22 26.90 23.78
N VAL A 148 14.84 26.78 22.61
CA VAL A 148 15.16 25.51 21.97
C VAL A 148 16.26 24.83 22.79
N ALA A 149 15.87 23.98 23.74
CA ALA A 149 16.77 22.97 24.28
C ALA A 149 16.72 21.78 23.31
N ALA A 150 17.85 21.56 22.62
CA ALA A 150 18.09 20.33 21.89
C ALA A 150 18.15 19.17 22.89
N ASP A 151 17.28 18.20 22.72
CA ASP A 151 17.56 16.83 23.15
C ASP A 151 16.82 15.87 22.22
N ASN A 152 17.58 15.35 21.26
CA ASN A 152 17.32 14.06 20.67
C ASN A 152 18.25 13.09 21.40
N PRO A 153 17.73 11.98 21.92
CA PRO A 153 18.01 10.76 21.19
C PRO A 153 16.73 9.99 20.92
N ASP A 154 16.45 9.89 19.63
CA ASP A 154 15.72 8.82 18.97
C ASP A 154 16.26 7.49 19.50
N ASP A 155 15.52 6.91 20.45
CA ASP A 155 15.66 5.53 20.89
C ASP A 155 15.28 4.66 19.69
N GLY A 156 16.32 4.32 18.91
CA GLY A 156 16.28 3.34 17.86
C GLY A 156 15.82 2.01 18.42
N SER A 157 14.50 1.84 18.49
CA SER A 157 13.87 0.54 18.64
C SER A 157 14.18 -0.26 17.37
N GLU A 158 15.31 -0.96 17.45
CA GLU A 158 15.68 -2.04 16.55
C GLU A 158 14.45 -2.94 16.38
N GLN A 159 13.90 -2.95 15.18
CA GLN A 159 12.92 -3.95 14.79
C GLN A 159 13.62 -5.31 14.83
N ASN A 160 13.49 -5.99 15.95
CA ASN A 160 13.89 -7.38 16.13
C ASN A 160 13.02 -8.23 15.18
N PHE A 161 13.58 -8.63 14.04
CA PHE A 161 12.99 -9.65 13.18
C PHE A 161 13.21 -11.02 13.83
N ASP A 162 12.37 -11.34 14.82
CA ASP A 162 12.28 -12.69 15.35
C ASP A 162 11.74 -13.63 14.25
N PHE A 163 12.66 -14.27 13.53
CA PHE A 163 12.39 -15.46 12.75
C PHE A 163 12.09 -16.62 13.71
N TYR A 164 10.87 -16.66 14.25
CA TYR A 164 10.32 -17.89 14.79
C TYR A 164 9.99 -18.84 13.63
N ASN A 165 10.99 -19.62 13.24
CA ASN A 165 10.78 -20.96 12.71
C ASN A 165 10.24 -21.82 13.85
N ASN A 166 8.93 -21.96 13.91
CA ASN A 166 8.28 -23.10 14.53
C ASN A 166 7.34 -23.69 13.49
N ASP A 167 7.88 -24.60 12.70
CA ASP A 167 7.14 -25.75 12.18
C ASP A 167 8.04 -26.97 12.40
N ASP A 168 7.90 -27.55 13.59
CA ASP A 168 8.10 -28.98 13.81
C ASP A 168 6.95 -29.71 13.09
N GLN A 169 7.27 -30.47 12.04
CA GLN A 169 6.70 -31.81 11.75
C GLN A 169 7.38 -32.50 10.55
#